data_AF-A0A6A3G4L9-F1
#
_entry.id   AF-A0A6A3G4L9-F1
#
_cell.length_a   1.000
_cell.length_b   1.000
_cell.length_c   1.000
_cell.angle_alpha   90.00
_cell.angle_beta   90.00
_cell.angle_gamma   90.00
#
_symmetry.space_group_name_H-M   'P 1'
#
loop_
_entity.id
_entity.type
_entity.pdbx_description
1 polymer ?
#
loop_
_entity_poly.entity_id
_entity_poly.type
_entity_poly.pdbx_seq_one_letter_code
_entity_poly.pdbx_strand_id
1 'polypeptide(L)'
;MYKAYQDSMAIVREYGKPDVFVTMTCNPKWEEIEEKITDPLQSAQDRPDIVARVWQQKLKALLKDLDEGVLGRLLARIYVVEFQKRGLPHAHILVILEDEDKPRTREIIDKLPMWGSISF
;
A
#
# COMPACT_ATOMS: atom_id res chain seq x y z
N MET A 1 5.76 -0.73 -18.63
CA MET A 1 5.43 -2.00 -17.93
C MET A 1 6.59 -2.98 -17.94
N TYR A 2 7.19 -3.30 -19.10
CA TYR A 2 8.29 -4.29 -19.20
C TYR A 2 9.51 -3.96 -18.31
N LYS A 3 9.98 -2.71 -18.30
CA LYS A 3 11.14 -2.30 -17.48
C LYS A 3 10.90 -2.48 -15.98
N ALA A 4 9.78 -1.97 -15.46
CA ALA A 4 9.42 -2.12 -14.05
C ALA A 4 9.29 -3.59 -13.61
N TYR A 5 8.77 -4.45 -14.51
CA TYR A 5 8.75 -5.89 -14.26
C TYR A 5 10.17 -6.47 -14.19
N GLN A 6 11.06 -6.14 -15.13
CA GLN A 6 12.46 -6.59 -15.11
C GLN A 6 13.21 -6.12 -13.86
N ASP A 7 13.03 -4.85 -13.47
CA ASP A 7 13.61 -4.28 -12.25
C ASP A 7 13.09 -5.03 -11.00
N SER A 8 11.79 -5.32 -10.96
CA SER A 8 11.18 -6.12 -9.88
C SER A 8 11.78 -7.53 -9.81
N MET A 9 11.95 -8.19 -10.96
CA MET A 9 12.56 -9.52 -11.02
C MET A 9 14.04 -9.50 -10.61
N ALA A 10 14.77 -8.43 -10.92
CA ALA A 10 16.14 -8.25 -10.47
C ALA A 10 16.23 -8.13 -8.94
N ILE A 11 15.33 -7.36 -8.32
CA ILE A 11 15.24 -7.24 -6.85
C ILE A 11 14.92 -8.61 -6.22
N VAL A 12 13.95 -9.34 -6.77
CA VAL A 12 13.59 -10.68 -6.26
C VAL A 12 14.74 -11.67 -6.43
N ARG A 13 15.54 -11.54 -7.49
CA ARG A 13 16.73 -12.38 -7.70
C ARG A 13 17.82 -12.10 -6.67
N GLU A 14 17.99 -10.85 -6.26
CA GLU A 14 19.00 -10.43 -5.30
C GLU A 14 18.61 -10.76 -3.86
N TYR A 15 17.40 -10.38 -3.45
CA TYR A 15 16.96 -10.45 -2.05
C TYR A 15 16.05 -11.65 -1.74
N GLY A 16 15.66 -12.42 -2.76
CA GLY A 16 14.75 -13.55 -2.63
C GLY A 16 13.28 -13.19 -2.82
N LYS A 17 12.40 -14.16 -2.58
CA LYS A 17 10.95 -13.97 -2.73
C LYS A 17 10.40 -12.98 -1.68
N PRO A 18 9.32 -12.25 -1.99
CA PRO A 18 8.58 -11.45 -0.99
C PRO A 18 8.08 -12.30 0.18
N ASP A 19 8.12 -11.70 1.37
CA ASP A 19 7.65 -12.29 2.63
C ASP A 19 6.24 -11.79 2.99
N VAL A 20 5.94 -10.52 2.71
CA VAL A 20 4.64 -9.90 3.01
C VAL A 20 4.06 -9.23 1.76
N PHE A 21 2.75 -9.42 1.57
CA PHE A 21 1.96 -8.77 0.53
C PHE A 21 1.00 -7.77 1.16
N VAL A 22 1.23 -6.47 0.93
CA VAL A 22 0.39 -5.39 1.45
C VAL A 22 -0.46 -4.83 0.33
N THR A 23 -1.75 -4.64 0.62
CA THR A 23 -2.70 -4.05 -0.33
C THR A 23 -3.31 -2.79 0.29
N MET A 24 -3.25 -1.68 -0.44
CA MET A 24 -3.87 -0.42 -0.01
C MET A 24 -4.96 -0.01 -1.00
N THR A 25 -6.21 -0.04 -0.56
CA THR A 25 -7.38 0.41 -1.33
C THR A 25 -7.81 1.78 -0.86
N CYS A 26 -8.11 2.68 -1.80
CA CYS A 26 -8.72 3.95 -1.46
C CYS A 26 -10.09 3.76 -0.79
N ASN A 27 -10.31 4.43 0.33
CA ASN A 27 -11.63 4.55 0.95
C ASN A 27 -12.22 5.94 0.62
N PRO A 28 -13.30 6.02 -0.18
CA PRO A 28 -13.97 7.28 -0.49
C PRO A 28 -14.53 8.03 0.73
N LYS A 29 -14.70 7.34 1.86
CA LYS A 29 -15.24 7.88 3.12
C LYS A 29 -14.15 8.34 4.10
N TRP A 30 -12.94 8.57 3.61
CA TRP A 30 -11.92 9.21 4.44
C TRP A 30 -12.35 10.66 4.72
N GLU A 31 -12.21 11.09 5.97
CA GLU A 31 -12.62 12.42 6.43
C GLU A 31 -11.96 13.51 5.58
N GLU A 32 -10.69 13.35 5.20
CA GLU A 32 -9.97 14.32 4.37
C GLU A 32 -10.55 14.44 2.94
N ILE A 33 -11.25 13.42 2.46
CA ILE A 33 -11.99 13.47 1.19
C ILE A 33 -13.34 14.16 1.41
N GLU A 34 -14.09 13.74 2.42
CA GLU A 34 -15.42 14.29 2.71
C GLU A 34 -15.37 15.79 3.05
N GLU A 35 -14.40 16.24 3.85
CA GLU A 35 -14.18 17.65 4.17
C GLU A 35 -13.85 18.52 2.94
N LYS A 36 -13.20 17.94 1.93
CA LYS A 36 -12.80 18.66 0.70
C LYS A 36 -13.91 18.70 -0.35
N ILE A 37 -14.91 17.84 -0.24
CA ILE A 37 -16.08 17.82 -1.12
C ILE A 37 -17.19 18.61 -0.43
N THR A 38 -17.18 19.92 -0.66
CA THR A 38 -18.13 20.85 0.00
C THR A 38 -19.50 20.89 -0.67
N ASP A 39 -19.61 20.43 -1.92
CA ASP A 39 -20.87 20.35 -2.65
C ASP A 39 -21.56 19.01 -2.34
N PRO A 40 -22.74 19.00 -1.70
CA PRO A 40 -23.47 17.77 -1.37
C PRO A 40 -23.97 17.00 -2.59
N LEU A 41 -23.95 17.61 -3.78
CA LEU A 41 -24.28 16.92 -5.05
C LEU A 41 -23.08 16.19 -5.66
N GLN A 42 -21.86 16.46 -5.20
CA GLN A 42 -20.65 15.78 -5.68
C GLN A 42 -20.30 14.61 -4.77
N SER A 43 -19.91 13.49 -5.38
CA SER A 43 -19.33 12.35 -4.69
C SER A 43 -17.81 12.32 -4.90
N ALA A 44 -17.11 11.48 -4.13
CA ALA A 44 -15.69 11.21 -4.34
C ALA A 44 -15.36 10.75 -5.77
N GLN A 45 -16.30 10.11 -6.46
CA GLN A 45 -16.11 9.67 -7.85
C GLN A 45 -16.13 10.84 -8.83
N ASP A 46 -16.82 11.93 -8.49
CA ASP A 46 -16.91 13.14 -9.30
C ASP A 46 -15.68 14.04 -9.12
N ARG A 47 -14.91 13.82 -8.04
CA ARG A 47 -13.69 14.57 -7.69
C ARG A 47 -12.47 13.65 -7.55
N PRO A 48 -12.06 12.95 -8.63
CA PRO A 48 -10.93 12.03 -8.61
C PRO A 48 -9.59 12.73 -8.28
N ASP A 49 -9.49 14.04 -8.51
CA ASP A 49 -8.33 14.85 -8.13
C ASP A 49 -8.13 14.91 -6.61
N ILE A 50 -9.21 15.08 -5.84
CA ILE A 50 -9.17 15.10 -4.37
C ILE A 50 -8.79 13.70 -3.86
N VAL A 51 -9.50 12.69 -4.37
CA VAL A 51 -9.29 11.28 -3.98
C VAL A 51 -7.84 10.86 -4.23
N ALA A 52 -7.31 11.12 -5.43
CA ALA A 52 -5.94 10.76 -5.78
C ALA A 52 -4.91 11.45 -4.89
N ARG A 53 -5.14 12.72 -4.52
CA ARG A 53 -4.23 13.47 -3.63
C ARG A 53 -4.22 12.92 -2.21
N VAL A 54 -5.39 12.71 -1.60
CA VAL A 54 -5.50 12.14 -0.25
C VAL A 54 -4.90 10.74 -0.23
N TRP A 55 -5.25 9.90 -1.21
CA TRP A 55 -4.70 8.56 -1.31
C TRP A 55 -3.19 8.55 -1.48
N GLN A 56 -2.63 9.43 -2.32
CA GLN A 56 -1.17 9.54 -2.50
C GLN A 56 -0.46 9.94 -1.21
N GLN A 57 -1.06 10.82 -0.39
CA GLN A 57 -0.51 11.18 0.92
C GLN A 57 -0.50 9.98 1.87
N LYS A 58 -1.61 9.24 1.96
CA LYS A 58 -1.69 8.02 2.78
C LYS A 58 -0.74 6.92 2.28
N LEU A 59 -0.56 6.77 0.97
CA LEU A 59 0.42 5.83 0.41
C LEU A 59 1.85 6.22 0.82
N LYS A 60 2.20 7.51 0.76
CA LYS A 60 3.52 7.97 1.19
C LYS A 60 3.75 7.72 2.69
N ALA A 61 2.73 7.92 3.52
CA ALA A 61 2.79 7.60 4.94
C ALA A 61 3.05 6.10 5.15
N LEU A 62 2.25 5.22 4.51
CA LEU A 62 2.44 3.77 4.58
C LEU A 62 3.85 3.35 4.13
N LEU A 63 4.36 3.88 3.01
CA LEU A 63 5.70 3.55 2.53
C LEU A 63 6.78 4.01 3.51
N LYS A 64 6.59 5.17 4.17
CA LYS A 64 7.48 5.65 5.20
C LYS A 64 7.46 4.74 6.43
N ASP A 65 6.29 4.30 6.89
CA ASP A 65 6.19 3.40 8.04
C ASP A 65 6.86 2.04 7.76
N LEU A 66 6.76 1.55 6.52
CA LEU A 66 7.48 0.35 6.07
C LEU A 66 9.01 0.57 6.10
N ASP A 67 9.48 1.73 5.65
CA ASP A 67 10.90 2.08 5.69
C ASP A 67 11.41 2.29 7.14
N GLU A 68 10.54 2.71 8.06
CA GLU A 68 10.82 2.85 9.50
C GLU A 68 10.72 1.52 10.27
N GLY A 69 10.38 0.43 9.59
CA GLY A 69 10.44 -0.93 10.15
C GLY A 69 9.20 -1.36 10.91
N VAL A 70 8.01 -0.82 10.58
CA VAL A 70 6.74 -1.23 11.21
C VAL A 70 6.44 -2.74 11.06
N LEU A 71 7.02 -3.38 10.04
CA LEU A 71 6.94 -4.83 9.79
C LEU A 71 8.25 -5.58 10.08
N GLY A 72 9.24 -4.93 10.71
CA GLY A 72 10.61 -5.41 10.84
C GLY A 72 11.56 -4.79 9.82
N ARG A 73 12.82 -5.21 9.80
CA ARG A 73 13.85 -4.64 8.94
C ARG A 73 13.62 -4.97 7.47
N LEU A 74 13.38 -3.93 6.70
CA LEU A 74 13.13 -4.01 5.26
C LEU A 74 14.44 -4.18 4.47
N LEU A 75 14.55 -5.25 3.68
CA LEU A 75 15.64 -5.40 2.70
C LEU A 75 15.28 -4.74 1.36
N ALA A 76 14.04 -4.93 0.91
CA ALA A 76 13.54 -4.31 -0.31
C ALA A 76 12.02 -4.24 -0.31
N ARG A 77 11.47 -3.24 -1.03
CA ARG A 77 10.05 -3.14 -1.35
C ARG A 77 9.82 -2.83 -2.83
N ILE A 78 8.77 -3.41 -3.38
CA ILE A 78 8.33 -3.18 -4.75
C ILE A 78 6.85 -2.83 -4.67
N TYR A 79 6.39 -1.80 -5.39
CA TYR A 79 4.96 -1.51 -5.44
C TYR A 79 4.50 -1.06 -6.81
N VAL A 80 3.23 -1.35 -7.10
CA VAL A 80 2.53 -0.92 -8.30
C VAL A 80 1.26 -0.22 -7.87
N VAL A 81 0.94 0.89 -8.55
CA VAL A 81 -0.31 1.61 -8.39
C VAL A 81 -1.19 1.33 -9.60
N GLU A 82 -2.41 0.88 -9.34
CA GLU A 82 -3.42 0.58 -10.34
C GLU A 82 -4.73 1.30 -9.99
N PHE A 83 -5.59 1.50 -10.98
CA PHE A 83 -6.92 2.08 -10.77
C PHE A 83 -7.96 0.99 -10.88
N GLN A 84 -8.71 0.77 -9.81
CA GLN A 84 -9.81 -0.20 -9.78
C GLN A 84 -11.00 0.28 -10.62
N LYS A 85 -11.97 -0.61 -10.86
CA LYS A 85 -13.25 -0.24 -11.47
C LYS A 85 -13.87 0.91 -10.65
N ARG A 86 -14.29 1.98 -11.34
CA ARG A 86 -14.72 3.29 -10.78
C ARG A 86 -13.59 4.30 -10.49
N GLY A 87 -12.36 4.02 -10.93
CA GLY A 87 -11.28 5.02 -10.95
C GLY A 87 -10.66 5.31 -9.58
N LEU A 88 -10.85 4.42 -8.60
CA LEU A 88 -10.19 4.55 -7.30
C LEU A 88 -8.78 3.96 -7.35
N PRO A 89 -7.77 4.68 -6.82
CA PRO A 89 -6.41 4.18 -6.78
C PRO A 89 -6.26 3.02 -5.79
N HIS A 90 -5.38 2.10 -6.13
CA HIS A 90 -5.08 0.89 -5.40
C HIS A 90 -3.60 0.57 -5.54
N ALA A 91 -2.96 0.11 -4.46
CA ALA A 91 -1.56 -0.29 -4.50
C ALA A 91 -1.39 -1.72 -4.04
N HIS A 92 -0.56 -2.45 -4.78
CA HIS A 92 0.01 -3.73 -4.37
C HIS A 92 1.47 -3.51 -4.02
N ILE A 93 1.87 -3.88 -2.81
CA ILE A 93 3.20 -3.68 -2.26
C ILE A 93 3.76 -5.04 -1.83
N LEU A 94 4.89 -5.41 -2.40
CA LEU A 94 5.70 -6.56 -2.02
C LEU A 94 6.79 -6.10 -1.06
N VAL A 95 6.94 -6.80 0.05
CA VAL A 95 7.91 -6.51 1.09
C VAL A 95 8.82 -7.73 1.29
N ILE A 96 10.13 -7.50 1.27
CA ILE A 96 11.17 -8.50 1.56
C ILE A 96 11.87 -8.08 2.85
N LEU A 97 11.84 -8.94 3.87
CA LEU A 97 12.35 -8.66 5.21
C LEU A 97 13.70 -9.35 5.45
N GLU A 98 14.46 -8.84 6.42
CA GLU A 98 15.64 -9.52 6.93
C GLU A 98 15.24 -10.86 7.57
N ASP A 99 16.15 -11.83 7.55
CA ASP A 99 15.82 -13.23 7.89
C ASP A 99 15.26 -13.41 9.31
N GLU A 100 15.74 -12.58 10.24
CA GLU A 100 15.32 -12.57 11.65
C GLU A 100 13.89 -12.05 11.85
N ASP A 101 13.43 -11.15 10.97
CA ASP A 101 12.11 -10.51 11.03
C ASP A 101 11.05 -11.23 10.19
N LYS A 102 11.42 -12.29 9.47
CA LYS A 102 10.48 -13.03 8.63
C LYS A 102 9.35 -13.64 9.48
N PRO A 103 8.07 -13.51 9.06
CA PRO A 103 6.92 -14.02 9.79
C PRO A 103 6.85 -15.55 9.71
N ARG A 104 7.70 -16.22 10.50
CA ARG A 104 7.84 -17.69 10.54
C ARG A 104 7.02 -18.35 11.64
N THR A 105 6.57 -17.57 12.61
CA THR A 105 5.78 -18.05 13.74
C THR A 105 4.34 -17.56 13.65
N ARG A 106 3.40 -18.39 14.13
CA ARG A 106 1.97 -18.04 14.20
C ARG A 106 1.73 -16.73 14.93
N GLU A 107 2.48 -16.48 15.99
CA GLU A 107 2.38 -15.26 16.79
C GLU A 107 2.69 -13.98 16.01
N ILE A 108 3.58 -14.05 15.02
CA ILE A 108 3.87 -12.91 14.13
C ILE A 108 2.76 -12.76 13.09
N ILE A 109 2.27 -13.88 12.54
CA ILE A 109 1.16 -13.89 11.56
C ILE A 109 -0.13 -13.34 12.18
N ASP A 110 -0.44 -13.70 13.42
CA ASP A 110 -1.64 -13.24 14.13
C ASP A 110 -1.59 -11.73 14.45
N LYS A 111 -0.39 -11.14 14.51
CA LYS A 111 -0.19 -9.69 14.66
C LYS A 111 -0.28 -8.93 13.34
N LEU A 112 -0.16 -9.61 12.21
CA LEU A 112 -0.36 -9.01 10.90
C LEU A 112 -1.87 -8.95 10.62
N PRO A 113 -2.45 -7.78 10.29
CA PRO A 113 -3.87 -7.69 9.98
C PRO A 113 -4.15 -8.50 8.70
N MET A 114 -4.61 -9.74 8.85
CA MET A 114 -4.85 -10.66 7.73
C MET A 114 -5.92 -10.15 6.78
N TRP A 115 -6.90 -9.39 7.28
CA TRP A 115 -7.93 -8.72 6.50
C TRP A 115 -8.40 -7.50 7.29
N GLY A 116 -7.66 -6.41 7.18
CA GLY A 116 -8.05 -5.15 7.78
C GLY A 116 -7.51 -4.03 6.93
N SER A 117 -8.41 -3.17 6.45
CA SER A 117 -8.02 -1.82 6.05
C SER A 117 -7.08 -1.29 7.12
N ILE A 118 -5.80 -1.10 6.80
CA ILE A 118 -4.92 -0.29 7.62
C ILE A 118 -5.47 1.12 7.45
N SER A 119 -6.42 1.47 8.30
CA SER A 119 -7.03 2.79 8.35
C SER A 119 -5.99 3.71 8.96
N PHE A 120 -5.25 4.41 8.10
CA PHE A 120 -4.69 5.72 8.43
C PHE A 120 -5.77 6.78 8.35
#